data_AF-A0A969T3D0-F1
#
_entry.id   AF-A0A969T3D0-F1
#
_cell.length_a   1.000
_cell.length_b   1.000
_cell.length_c   1.000
_cell.angle_alpha   90.00
_cell.angle_beta   90.00
_cell.angle_gamma   90.00
#
_symmetry.space_group_name_H-M   'P 1'
#
loop_
_entity.id
_entity.type
_entity.pdbx_description
1 polymer ?
#
loop_
_entity_poly.entity_id
_entity_poly.type
_entity_poly.pdbx_seq_one_letter_code
_entity_poly.pdbx_strand_id
1 'polypeptide(L)'
;MAENLRYLPSVSAPGISSGTGPCYYVYGYSGTSVDGAKASFNYNEYGVLYNWAAAKAACPSGWHLPTNEEWTQLANYLGGKSVAGGKLRESGTTHWRSSYTGVTNETGFTALPGGFRDFDGTFQSTGYRGYWWSATEGDEPYSAWFIHMSYNSSGIGTNSFADSMIGGLSVRCVKN
;
A
#
# COMPACT_ATOMS: atom_id res chain seq x y z
N MET A 1 -5.07 10.32 5.18
CA MET A 1 -5.73 10.68 3.90
C MET A 1 -6.77 9.62 3.53
N ALA A 2 -7.84 10.00 2.84
CA ALA A 2 -8.93 9.09 2.44
C ALA A 2 -8.59 8.17 1.26
N GLU A 3 -7.52 8.47 0.51
CA GLU A 3 -7.07 7.67 -0.63
C GLU A 3 -5.58 7.32 -0.54
N ASN A 4 -5.16 6.32 -1.33
CA ASN A 4 -3.74 5.98 -1.49
C ASN A 4 -3.00 7.16 -2.12
N LEU A 5 -1.79 7.44 -1.65
CA LEU A 5 -1.01 8.57 -2.14
C LEU A 5 -0.64 8.39 -3.62
N ARG A 6 -0.83 9.45 -4.41
CA ARG A 6 -0.57 9.46 -5.87
C ARG A 6 0.58 10.39 -6.29
N TYR A 7 1.43 10.75 -5.34
CA TYR A 7 2.61 11.56 -5.60
C TYR A 7 3.58 10.79 -6.52
N LEU A 8 3.74 11.28 -7.75
CA LEU A 8 4.55 10.63 -8.78
C LEU A 8 5.53 11.64 -9.41
N PRO A 9 6.70 11.88 -8.79
CA PRO A 9 7.71 12.80 -9.32
C PRO A 9 8.52 12.20 -10.47
N SER A 10 8.68 10.88 -10.49
CA SER A 10 9.28 10.09 -11.56
C SER A 10 8.59 8.74 -11.63
N VAL A 11 8.84 7.94 -12.67
CA VAL A 11 8.35 6.57 -12.76
C VAL A 11 9.48 5.63 -13.16
N SER A 12 9.63 4.55 -12.41
CA SER A 12 10.61 3.50 -12.62
C SER A 12 9.98 2.37 -13.44
N ALA A 13 10.73 1.80 -14.38
CA ALA A 13 10.30 0.57 -15.03
C ALA A 13 10.20 -0.56 -13.98
N PRO A 14 9.27 -1.52 -14.13
CA PRO A 14 9.01 -2.53 -13.11
C PRO A 14 10.23 -3.38 -12.75
N GLY A 15 11.15 -3.64 -13.69
CA GLY A 15 12.39 -4.38 -13.43
C GLY A 15 13.49 -3.58 -12.72
N ILE A 16 13.31 -2.28 -12.51
CA ILE A 16 14.28 -1.42 -11.80
C ILE A 16 13.93 -1.39 -10.33
N SER A 17 14.93 -1.53 -9.46
CA SER A 17 14.78 -1.45 -8.01
C SER A 17 16.01 -0.85 -7.36
N SER A 18 15.82 -0.30 -6.18
CA SER A 18 16.90 0.24 -5.37
C SER A 18 16.59 0.05 -3.88
N GLY A 19 17.58 -0.39 -3.12
CA GLY A 19 17.50 -0.46 -1.66
C GLY A 19 17.77 0.89 -0.97
N THR A 20 18.33 1.86 -1.70
CA THR A 20 18.77 3.14 -1.14
C THR A 20 18.13 4.35 -1.81
N GLY A 21 17.87 4.28 -3.12
CA GLY A 21 17.22 5.35 -3.89
C GLY A 21 15.70 5.18 -3.99
N PRO A 22 14.93 6.27 -4.15
CA PRO A 22 13.49 6.18 -4.33
C PRO A 22 13.13 5.60 -5.69
N CYS A 23 12.18 4.67 -5.71
CA CYS A 23 11.55 4.14 -6.93
C CYS A 23 10.04 4.22 -6.80
N TYR A 24 9.39 4.62 -7.90
CA TYR A 24 7.95 4.82 -7.98
C TYR A 24 7.40 4.01 -9.14
N TYR A 25 6.33 3.26 -8.91
CA TYR A 25 5.73 2.39 -9.90
C TYR A 25 4.24 2.65 -10.00
N VAL A 26 3.68 2.38 -11.17
CA VAL A 26 2.24 2.30 -11.38
C VAL A 26 1.93 0.88 -11.84
N TYR A 27 0.95 0.23 -11.22
CA TYR A 27 0.64 -1.18 -11.49
C TYR A 27 0.40 -1.42 -12.98
N GLY A 28 1.16 -2.34 -13.58
CA GLY A 28 1.05 -2.68 -15.01
C GLY A 28 1.63 -1.66 -15.98
N TYR A 29 2.23 -0.56 -15.51
CA TYR A 29 2.90 0.42 -16.36
C TYR A 29 4.40 0.11 -16.50
N SER A 30 4.87 -0.05 -17.73
CA SER A 30 6.29 -0.37 -18.03
C SER A 30 7.07 0.75 -18.70
N GLY A 31 6.43 1.89 -18.99
CA GLY A 31 7.08 3.04 -19.59
C GLY A 31 7.85 3.90 -18.57
N THR A 32 8.46 4.97 -19.07
CA THR A 32 9.24 5.94 -18.26
C THR A 32 8.62 7.34 -18.23
N SER A 33 7.47 7.54 -18.89
CA SER A 33 6.77 8.84 -18.92
C SER A 33 5.85 8.98 -17.72
N VAL A 34 6.07 10.02 -16.91
CA VAL A 34 5.18 10.36 -15.78
C VAL A 34 3.77 10.66 -16.28
N ASP A 35 3.62 11.41 -17.38
CA ASP A 35 2.31 11.74 -17.93
C ASP A 35 1.60 10.50 -18.46
N GLY A 36 2.36 9.59 -19.11
CA GLY A 36 1.83 8.30 -19.55
C GLY A 36 1.38 7.42 -18.39
N ALA A 37 2.14 7.40 -17.29
CA ALA A 37 1.77 6.68 -16.08
C ALA A 37 0.50 7.27 -15.44
N LYS A 38 0.39 8.60 -15.34
CA LYS A 38 -0.77 9.32 -14.79
C LYS A 38 -2.05 9.13 -15.61
N ALA A 39 -1.91 8.93 -16.92
CA ALA A 39 -3.04 8.64 -17.80
C ALA A 39 -3.56 7.19 -17.68
N SER A 40 -2.83 6.31 -17.00
CA SER A 40 -3.24 4.91 -16.87
C SER A 40 -4.41 4.70 -15.91
N PHE A 41 -5.21 3.67 -16.16
CA PHE A 41 -6.32 3.28 -15.27
C PHE A 41 -5.84 3.00 -13.85
N ASN A 42 -4.77 2.22 -13.67
CA ASN A 42 -4.32 1.83 -12.33
C ASN A 42 -3.77 3.00 -11.51
N TYR A 43 -3.17 4.01 -12.15
CA TYR A 43 -2.84 5.25 -11.45
C TYR A 43 -4.12 5.93 -10.94
N ASN A 44 -5.14 5.97 -11.79
CA ASN A 44 -6.42 6.62 -11.51
C ASN A 44 -7.31 5.88 -10.50
N GLU A 45 -7.12 4.57 -10.30
CA GLU A 45 -7.85 3.80 -9.29
C GLU A 45 -7.03 3.56 -8.02
N TYR A 46 -5.81 3.04 -8.16
CA TYR A 46 -5.04 2.51 -7.04
C TYR A 46 -3.91 3.44 -6.57
N GLY A 47 -3.51 4.37 -7.42
CA GLY A 47 -2.43 5.31 -7.15
C GLY A 47 -1.05 4.76 -7.49
N VAL A 48 -0.07 5.07 -6.66
CA VAL A 48 1.35 4.76 -6.88
C VAL A 48 1.82 3.71 -5.88
N LEU A 49 2.71 2.84 -6.36
CA LEU A 49 3.46 1.90 -5.54
C LEU A 49 4.86 2.45 -5.32
N TYR A 50 5.31 2.51 -4.09
CA TYR A 50 6.57 3.10 -3.67
C TYR A 50 7.47 1.99 -3.16
N ASN A 51 8.76 2.04 -3.45
CA ASN A 51 9.70 1.33 -2.59
C ASN A 51 9.81 2.01 -1.22
N TRP A 52 10.42 1.35 -0.24
CA TRP A 52 10.41 1.87 1.12
C TRP A 52 11.17 3.21 1.25
N ALA A 53 12.25 3.38 0.49
CA ALA A 53 12.97 4.65 0.41
C ALA A 53 12.08 5.80 -0.10
N ALA A 54 11.30 5.58 -1.17
CA ALA A 54 10.33 6.54 -1.67
C ALA A 54 9.19 6.78 -0.66
N ALA A 55 8.69 5.72 -0.03
CA ALA A 55 7.58 5.80 0.93
C ALA A 55 7.88 6.72 2.12
N LYS A 56 9.10 6.62 2.68
CA LYS A 56 9.55 7.49 3.79
C LYS A 56 9.61 8.97 3.43
N ALA A 57 9.79 9.30 2.15
CA ALA A 57 9.90 10.67 1.67
C ALA A 57 8.60 11.20 1.02
N ALA A 58 7.56 10.36 0.89
CA ALA A 58 6.41 10.69 0.05
C ALA A 58 5.37 11.57 0.77
N CYS A 59 5.32 11.54 2.09
CA CYS A 59 4.32 12.28 2.85
C CYS A 59 4.65 13.79 2.91
N PRO A 60 3.67 14.68 2.66
CA PRO A 60 3.89 16.12 2.69
C PRO A 60 4.12 16.62 4.13
N SER A 61 4.63 17.85 4.28
CA SER A 61 4.85 18.47 5.58
C SER A 61 3.58 18.47 6.46
N GLY A 62 3.74 18.13 7.74
CA GLY A 62 2.65 17.95 8.69
C GLY A 62 1.97 16.57 8.62
N TRP A 63 2.47 15.69 7.75
CA TRP A 63 2.07 14.29 7.63
C TRP A 63 3.29 13.37 7.66
N HIS A 64 3.08 12.12 8.03
CA HIS A 64 4.12 11.10 8.02
C HIS A 64 3.59 9.74 7.56
N LEU A 65 4.51 8.85 7.21
CA LEU A 65 4.21 7.45 6.93
C LEU A 65 3.95 6.75 8.27
N PRO A 66 2.81 6.05 8.44
CA PRO A 66 2.44 5.47 9.73
C PRO A 66 3.41 4.39 10.17
N THR A 67 3.67 4.31 11.47
CA THR A 67 4.45 3.24 12.09
C THR A 67 3.59 1.99 12.35
N ASN A 68 4.23 0.87 12.67
CA ASN A 68 3.55 -0.36 13.03
C ASN A 68 2.76 -0.21 14.34
N GLU A 69 3.24 0.64 15.24
CA GLU A 69 2.55 1.03 16.47
C GLU A 69 1.25 1.77 16.16
N GLU A 70 1.27 2.74 15.24
CA GLU A 70 0.08 3.50 14.85
C GLU A 70 -0.95 2.63 14.12
N TRP A 71 -0.49 1.72 13.25
CA TRP A 71 -1.35 0.71 12.64
C TRP A 71 -1.98 -0.21 13.70
N THR A 72 -1.23 -0.57 14.74
CA THR A 72 -1.73 -1.38 15.85
C THR A 72 -2.75 -0.61 16.68
N GLN A 73 -2.52 0.67 16.96
CA GLN A 73 -3.47 1.54 17.65
C GLN A 73 -4.77 1.67 16.85
N LEU A 74 -4.69 1.91 15.54
CA LEU A 74 -5.86 1.95 14.65
C LEU A 74 -6.63 0.61 14.69
N ALA A 75 -5.93 -0.52 14.58
CA ALA A 75 -6.56 -1.82 14.65
C ALA A 75 -7.27 -2.05 15.99
N ASN A 76 -6.65 -1.68 17.10
CA ASN A 76 -7.22 -1.83 18.44
C ASN A 76 -8.45 -0.93 18.64
N TYR A 77 -8.40 0.32 18.18
CA TYR A 77 -9.54 1.23 18.18
C TYR A 77 -10.75 0.64 17.44
N LEU A 78 -10.50 -0.14 16.38
CA LEU A 78 -11.54 -0.77 15.56
C LEU A 78 -12.04 -2.12 16.11
N GLY A 79 -11.57 -2.55 17.28
CA GLY A 79 -11.96 -3.82 17.90
C GLY A 79 -10.96 -4.96 17.69
N GLY A 80 -9.74 -4.65 17.26
CA GLY A 80 -8.63 -5.58 17.12
C GLY A 80 -8.33 -6.00 15.68
N LYS A 81 -7.13 -6.55 15.47
CA LYS A 81 -6.62 -6.93 14.13
C LYS A 81 -7.53 -7.92 13.38
N SER A 82 -8.32 -8.76 14.06
CA SER A 82 -9.19 -9.76 13.42
C SER A 82 -10.41 -9.17 12.69
N VAL A 83 -10.82 -7.95 13.04
CA VAL A 83 -12.03 -7.29 12.50
C VAL A 83 -11.75 -5.94 11.83
N ALA A 84 -10.60 -5.32 12.14
CA ALA A 84 -10.27 -3.98 11.65
C ALA A 84 -10.20 -3.89 10.12
N GLY A 85 -9.79 -4.96 9.42
CA GLY A 85 -9.72 -4.97 7.96
C GLY A 85 -11.10 -4.79 7.31
N GLY A 86 -12.15 -5.40 7.85
CA GLY A 86 -13.52 -5.24 7.36
C GLY A 86 -14.04 -3.80 7.53
N LYS A 87 -13.59 -3.11 8.56
CA LYS A 87 -13.97 -1.72 8.87
C LYS A 87 -13.21 -0.67 8.04
N LEU A 88 -12.07 -1.05 7.47
CA LEU A 88 -11.19 -0.18 6.69
C LEU A 88 -11.34 -0.38 5.17
N ARG A 89 -11.59 -1.61 4.71
CA ARG A 89 -11.71 -1.91 3.27
C ARG A 89 -12.90 -1.20 2.64
N GLU A 90 -12.74 -0.82 1.37
CA GLU A 90 -13.88 -0.47 0.51
C GLU A 90 -14.98 -1.54 0.61
N SER A 91 -16.22 -1.10 0.78
CA SER A 91 -17.39 -1.96 0.79
C SER A 91 -17.87 -2.28 -0.64
N GLY A 92 -18.47 -3.46 -0.82
CA GLY A 92 -18.89 -3.94 -2.13
C GLY A 92 -17.77 -4.62 -2.91
N THR A 93 -17.93 -4.64 -4.24
CA THR A 93 -17.09 -5.43 -5.15
C THR A 93 -16.62 -4.63 -6.37
N THR A 94 -16.59 -3.30 -6.25
CA THR A 94 -16.11 -2.43 -7.34
C THR A 94 -14.65 -2.77 -7.65
N HIS A 95 -13.79 -2.80 -6.63
CA HIS A 95 -12.39 -3.17 -6.79
C HIS A 95 -12.05 -4.53 -6.18
N TRP A 96 -12.68 -4.89 -5.06
CA TRP A 96 -12.44 -6.17 -4.41
C TRP A 96 -13.10 -7.31 -5.17
N ARG A 97 -12.35 -8.39 -5.40
CA ARG A 97 -12.78 -9.56 -6.19
C ARG A 97 -14.13 -10.13 -5.77
N SER A 98 -14.42 -10.10 -4.49
CA SER A 98 -15.71 -10.54 -3.96
C SER A 98 -16.06 -9.75 -2.70
N SER A 99 -17.35 -9.75 -2.39
CA SER A 99 -17.82 -9.32 -1.09
C SER A 99 -17.35 -10.29 -0.02
N TYR A 100 -17.16 -9.78 1.19
CA TYR A 100 -16.91 -10.59 2.38
C TYR A 100 -17.79 -10.09 3.51
N THR A 101 -18.29 -11.01 4.33
CA THR A 101 -19.14 -10.67 5.46
C THR A 101 -18.38 -9.81 6.46
N GLY A 102 -19.03 -8.77 6.98
CA GLY A 102 -18.41 -7.85 7.95
C GLY A 102 -17.52 -6.77 7.34
N VAL A 103 -17.53 -6.58 6.01
CA VAL A 103 -16.93 -5.39 5.38
C VAL A 103 -17.93 -4.24 5.39
N THR A 104 -17.61 -3.16 6.09
CA THR A 104 -18.51 -2.00 6.28
C THR A 104 -17.93 -0.68 5.77
N ASN A 105 -16.61 -0.55 5.71
CA ASN A 105 -15.92 0.73 5.48
C ASN A 105 -16.39 1.85 6.44
N GLU A 106 -16.81 1.53 7.66
CA GLU A 106 -17.40 2.50 8.61
C GLU A 106 -16.46 3.67 8.97
N THR A 107 -15.16 3.49 8.73
CA THR A 107 -14.13 4.50 8.96
C THR A 107 -13.97 5.51 7.82
N GLY A 108 -14.51 5.21 6.63
CA GLY A 108 -14.24 5.95 5.40
C GLY A 108 -12.81 5.80 4.87
N PHE A 109 -11.98 4.92 5.46
CA PHE A 109 -10.60 4.70 5.03
C PHE A 109 -10.51 4.21 3.58
N THR A 110 -11.49 3.41 3.14
CA THR A 110 -11.66 2.94 1.77
C THR A 110 -10.37 2.27 1.25
N ALA A 111 -9.93 1.22 1.95
CA ALA A 111 -8.74 0.47 1.56
C ALA A 111 -9.02 -0.26 0.24
N LEU A 112 -8.17 -0.03 -0.77
CA LEU A 112 -8.31 -0.61 -2.11
C LEU A 112 -7.32 -1.76 -2.35
N PRO A 113 -7.70 -2.78 -3.15
CA PRO A 113 -6.86 -3.92 -3.47
C PRO A 113 -5.93 -3.62 -4.65
N GLY A 114 -5.09 -2.61 -4.51
CA GLY A 114 -4.17 -2.18 -5.59
C GLY A 114 -3.02 -3.13 -5.89
N GLY A 115 -2.93 -4.26 -5.16
CA GLY A 115 -1.83 -5.20 -5.28
C GLY A 115 -0.50 -4.61 -4.82
N PHE A 116 0.59 -5.18 -5.35
CA PHE A 116 1.94 -4.75 -5.09
C PHE A 116 2.85 -5.05 -6.30
N ARG A 117 4.06 -4.49 -6.26
CA ARG A 117 5.20 -4.90 -7.10
C ARG A 117 6.15 -5.71 -6.23
N ASP A 118 6.38 -6.97 -6.57
CA ASP A 118 7.31 -7.84 -5.85
C ASP A 118 8.77 -7.43 -6.12
N PHE A 119 9.74 -7.93 -5.36
CA PHE A 119 11.16 -7.58 -5.48
C PHE A 119 11.74 -7.89 -6.87
N ASP A 120 11.20 -8.88 -7.58
CA ASP A 120 11.60 -9.30 -8.92
C ASP A 120 11.04 -8.45 -10.07
N GLY A 121 10.14 -7.52 -9.78
CA GLY A 121 9.51 -6.67 -10.80
C GLY A 121 8.12 -7.09 -11.23
N THR A 122 7.63 -8.23 -10.74
CA THR A 122 6.28 -8.69 -11.06
C THR A 122 5.24 -7.91 -10.28
N PHE A 123 4.12 -7.63 -10.95
CA PHE A 123 2.95 -7.03 -10.32
C PHE A 123 1.95 -8.12 -9.95
N GLN A 124 1.45 -8.11 -8.71
CA GLN A 124 0.64 -9.19 -8.18
C GLN A 124 -0.53 -8.71 -7.31
N SER A 125 -1.54 -9.57 -7.15
CA SER A 125 -2.64 -9.44 -6.18
C SER A 125 -3.64 -8.29 -6.35
N THR A 126 -3.65 -7.57 -7.46
CA THR A 126 -4.71 -6.56 -7.72
C THR A 126 -6.09 -7.20 -7.73
N GLY A 127 -7.02 -6.59 -7.02
CA GLY A 127 -8.37 -7.12 -6.76
C GLY A 127 -8.44 -8.11 -5.59
N TYR A 128 -7.32 -8.67 -5.14
CA TYR A 128 -7.27 -9.67 -4.07
C TYR A 128 -6.76 -9.11 -2.75
N ARG A 129 -5.75 -8.24 -2.80
CA ARG A 129 -5.09 -7.70 -1.62
C ARG A 129 -4.66 -6.26 -1.84
N GLY A 130 -4.70 -5.48 -0.77
CA GLY A 130 -4.05 -4.18 -0.67
C GLY A 130 -2.87 -4.28 0.29
N TYR A 131 -1.80 -3.54 0.00
CA TYR A 131 -0.56 -3.53 0.77
C TYR A 131 -0.11 -2.10 1.02
N TRP A 132 0.24 -1.79 2.27
CA TRP A 132 0.68 -0.45 2.69
C TRP A 132 1.95 -0.53 3.52
N TRP A 133 2.90 0.35 3.23
CA TRP A 133 4.13 0.46 4.01
C TRP A 133 3.87 0.92 5.45
N SER A 134 4.66 0.39 6.36
CA SER A 134 4.96 1.01 7.65
C SER A 134 6.28 1.78 7.58
N ALA A 135 6.43 2.82 8.39
CA ALA A 135 7.72 3.47 8.62
C ALA A 135 8.66 2.66 9.55
N THR A 136 8.16 1.57 10.14
CA THR A 136 8.96 0.69 11.01
C THR A 136 9.83 -0.25 10.18
N GLU A 137 11.14 -0.23 10.44
CA GLU A 137 12.10 -1.17 9.87
C GLU A 137 11.83 -2.60 10.37
N GLY A 138 12.04 -3.59 9.50
CA GLY A 138 11.84 -5.00 9.82
C GLY A 138 13.07 -5.62 10.45
N ASP A 139 12.90 -6.84 10.97
CA ASP A 139 13.98 -7.55 11.68
C ASP A 139 14.96 -8.26 10.72
N GLU A 140 14.58 -8.42 9.45
CA GLU A 140 15.38 -9.08 8.42
C GLU A 140 16.23 -8.08 7.61
N PRO A 141 17.32 -8.52 6.97
CA PRO A 141 18.14 -7.66 6.12
C PRO A 141 17.31 -6.95 5.02
N TYR A 142 17.50 -5.63 4.91
CA TYR A 142 16.83 -4.79 3.92
C TYR A 142 15.29 -4.95 3.91
N SER A 143 14.69 -5.12 5.10
CA SER A 143 13.26 -5.34 5.26
C SER A 143 12.57 -4.21 6.01
N ALA A 144 11.32 -3.94 5.64
CA ALA A 144 10.44 -3.06 6.38
C ALA A 144 9.11 -3.76 6.65
N TRP A 145 8.44 -3.38 7.75
CA TRP A 145 7.09 -3.84 8.04
C TRP A 145 6.10 -3.27 7.03
N PHE A 146 5.11 -4.08 6.68
CA PHE A 146 3.98 -3.65 5.89
C PHE A 146 2.70 -4.33 6.37
N ILE A 147 1.61 -3.68 6.00
CA ILE A 147 0.25 -4.03 6.38
C ILE A 147 -0.46 -4.53 5.14
N HIS A 148 -1.25 -5.59 5.27
CA HIS A 148 -2.06 -6.08 4.17
C HIS A 148 -3.47 -6.47 4.61
N MET A 149 -4.40 -6.35 3.67
CA MET A 149 -5.78 -6.77 3.83
C MET A 149 -6.16 -7.65 2.63
N SER A 150 -6.91 -8.72 2.89
CA SER A 150 -7.27 -9.72 1.87
C SER A 150 -8.76 -9.73 1.60
N TYR A 151 -9.14 -10.02 0.35
CA TYR A 151 -10.53 -10.03 -0.11
C TYR A 151 -11.43 -10.97 0.72
N ASN A 152 -10.87 -12.06 1.23
CA ASN A 152 -11.56 -13.13 1.96
C ASN A 152 -11.32 -13.11 3.49
N SER A 153 -11.00 -11.95 4.05
CA SER A 153 -10.80 -11.78 5.49
C SER A 153 -11.29 -10.40 5.95
N SER A 154 -11.76 -10.34 7.19
CA SER A 154 -12.08 -9.11 7.91
C SER A 154 -10.88 -8.57 8.69
N GLY A 155 -9.75 -9.26 8.69
CA GLY A 155 -8.58 -8.91 9.48
C GLY A 155 -7.56 -8.05 8.74
N ILE A 156 -6.65 -7.49 9.52
CA ILE A 156 -5.41 -6.87 9.05
C ILE A 156 -4.25 -7.82 9.35
N GLY A 157 -3.43 -8.10 8.35
CA GLY A 157 -2.16 -8.80 8.52
C GLY A 157 -0.98 -7.82 8.55
N THR A 158 0.04 -8.16 9.34
CA THR A 158 1.33 -7.45 9.41
C THR A 158 2.44 -8.43 9.07
N ASN A 159 3.38 -8.05 8.22
CA ASN A 159 4.49 -8.92 7.82
C ASN A 159 5.74 -8.11 7.47
N SER A 160 6.90 -8.76 7.52
CA SER A 160 8.20 -8.26 7.08
C SER A 160 9.04 -9.46 6.65
N PHE A 161 9.80 -9.34 5.57
CA PHE A 161 10.69 -10.38 5.10
C PHE A 161 11.89 -9.75 4.39
N ALA A 162 12.99 -10.50 4.26
CA ALA A 162 14.22 -10.02 3.63
C ALA A 162 13.97 -9.41 2.25
N ASP A 163 14.66 -8.32 1.95
CA ASP A 163 14.53 -7.57 0.68
C ASP A 163 13.14 -6.96 0.41
N SER A 164 12.22 -6.92 1.39
CA SER A 164 10.91 -6.30 1.15
C SER A 164 11.03 -4.83 0.75
N MET A 165 12.04 -4.10 1.26
CA MET A 165 12.21 -2.66 1.00
C MET A 165 12.33 -2.28 -0.48
N ILE A 166 12.75 -3.22 -1.34
CA ILE A 166 12.90 -2.99 -2.78
C ILE A 166 11.62 -3.26 -3.58
N GLY A 167 10.62 -3.91 -2.96
CA GLY A 167 9.28 -4.06 -3.52
C GLY A 167 8.52 -2.73 -3.59
N GLY A 168 7.35 -2.71 -4.23
CA GLY A 168 6.50 -1.54 -4.38
C GLY A 168 5.14 -1.71 -3.70
N LEU A 169 4.87 -0.98 -2.63
CA LEU A 169 3.59 -1.00 -1.91
C LEU A 169 2.94 0.40 -1.87
N SER A 170 1.65 0.46 -1.54
CA SER A 170 0.93 1.74 -1.42
C SER A 170 1.35 2.52 -0.19
N VAL A 171 1.11 3.83 -0.19
CA VAL A 171 1.36 4.72 0.96
C VAL A 171 0.06 5.40 1.39
N ARG A 172 -0.13 5.48 2.71
CA ARG A 172 -1.20 6.24 3.37
C ARG A 172 -0.56 7.10 4.44
N CYS A 173 -0.54 8.41 4.22
CA CYS A 173 -0.01 9.35 5.22
C CYS A 173 -1.03 9.65 6.31
N VAL A 174 -0.54 9.75 7.54
CA VAL A 174 -1.26 10.16 8.75
C VAL A 174 -0.78 11.53 9.19
N LYS A 175 -1.66 12.32 9.82
CA LYS A 175 -1.33 13.69 10.23
C LYS A 175 -0.56 13.63 11.55
N ASN A 176 0.45 14.49 11.70
CA ASN A 176 1.21 14.65 12.94
C ASN A 176 0.34 15.18 14.08
#